data_AF-A0A3D3IY15-F1
#
_entry.id   AF-A0A3D3IY15-F1
#
_cell.length_a   1.000
_cell.length_b   1.000
_cell.length_c   1.000
_cell.angle_alpha   90.00
_cell.angle_beta   90.00
_cell.angle_gamma   90.00
#
_symmetry.space_group_name_H-M   'P 1'
#
loop_
_entity.id
_entity.type
_entity.pdbx_description
1 polymer ?
#
loop_
_entity_poly.entity_id
_entity_poly.type
_entity_poly.pdbx_seq_one_letter_code
_entity_poly.pdbx_strand_id
1 'polypeptide(L)'
;MYRDNARKDYLSLAKCRKRTTKKIRQAIKKQLQYVRRDLGYIELLLEQDDVKLTKKQLRRIRVINELFEQQEYMYKNKVHSVKDRICSISQPYIRPILRGKAKSPTEFGAKLDMSIDENGIARLEKLSFDAYNESDVLISSIINYHQRTGHYPERVLVDQIYRNRNNLAYCKAHNIRVSGPALGRPRQLTKEEKQQAYSDNVDRIEVERGFSLAKRCYGLGLIRTKLDTTTRSSIALSIIAMNVDRLTDVHIFLFLISIFSRYKRQQKLPEISTINSFA
;
A
#
# COMPACT_ATOMS: atom_id res chain seq x y z
N MET A 1 30.01 -26.73 -11.15
CA MET A 1 29.68 -28.00 -10.47
C MET A 1 28.69 -27.82 -9.32
N TYR A 2 29.02 -27.15 -8.20
CA TYR A 2 28.10 -27.04 -7.05
C TYR A 2 26.85 -26.19 -7.31
N ARG A 3 26.96 -25.09 -8.06
CA ARG A 3 25.81 -24.30 -8.51
C ARG A 3 24.77 -25.15 -9.25
N ASP A 4 25.23 -26.01 -10.15
CA ASP A 4 24.37 -26.82 -11.01
C ASP A 4 23.71 -27.94 -10.19
N ASN A 5 24.45 -28.52 -9.24
CA ASN A 5 23.92 -29.48 -8.27
C ASN A 5 22.88 -28.84 -7.34
N ALA A 6 23.17 -27.67 -6.77
CA ALA A 6 22.25 -26.91 -5.93
C ALA A 6 20.94 -26.57 -6.68
N ARG A 7 21.04 -26.17 -7.96
CA ARG A 7 19.88 -25.91 -8.82
C ARG A 7 19.07 -27.19 -9.07
N LYS A 8 19.72 -28.32 -9.38
CA LYS A 8 19.05 -29.62 -9.56
C LYS A 8 18.29 -30.04 -8.30
N ASP A 9 18.93 -29.97 -7.13
CA ASP A 9 18.32 -30.29 -5.84
C ASP A 9 17.12 -29.38 -5.52
N TYR A 10 17.23 -28.07 -5.78
CA TYR A 10 16.12 -27.13 -5.64
C TYR A 10 14.95 -27.48 -6.57
N LEU A 11 15.23 -27.71 -7.86
CA LEU A 11 14.21 -28.03 -8.86
C LEU A 11 13.49 -29.34 -8.55
N SER A 12 14.19 -30.33 -7.99
CA SER A 12 13.58 -31.59 -7.53
C SER A 12 12.46 -31.35 -6.51
N LEU A 13 12.69 -30.49 -5.50
CA LEU A 13 11.65 -30.12 -4.53
C LEU A 13 10.57 -29.23 -5.18
N ALA A 14 10.96 -28.23 -5.96
CA ALA A 14 10.03 -27.27 -6.54
C ALA A 14 9.04 -27.93 -7.51
N LYS A 15 9.48 -28.90 -8.31
CA LYS A 15 8.63 -29.67 -9.25
C LYS A 15 7.90 -30.83 -8.59
N CYS A 16 8.16 -31.12 -7.31
CA CYS A 16 7.51 -32.22 -6.62
C CYS A 16 6.03 -31.92 -6.34
N ARG A 17 5.14 -32.85 -6.70
CA ARG A 17 3.68 -32.74 -6.50
C ARG A 17 3.28 -32.65 -5.02
N LYS A 18 3.94 -33.43 -4.13
CA LYS A 18 3.70 -33.42 -2.68
C LYS A 18 4.97 -33.05 -1.93
N ARG A 19 4.96 -31.88 -1.28
CA ARG A 19 6.08 -31.34 -0.50
C ARG A 19 5.85 -31.60 0.98
N THR A 20 6.23 -32.79 1.44
CA THR A 20 6.13 -33.14 2.87
C THR A 20 7.16 -32.37 3.69
N THR A 21 6.88 -32.16 4.98
CA THR A 21 7.78 -31.47 5.92
C THR A 21 9.19 -32.06 5.92
N LYS A 22 9.30 -33.40 5.84
CA LYS A 22 10.60 -34.11 5.74
C LYS A 22 11.37 -33.72 4.48
N LYS A 23 10.71 -33.71 3.31
CA LYS A 23 11.33 -33.32 2.03
C LYS A 23 11.78 -31.86 2.03
N ILE A 24 10.92 -30.96 2.52
CA ILE A 24 11.25 -29.53 2.66
C ILE A 24 12.47 -29.36 3.55
N ARG A 25 12.48 -29.99 4.72
CA ARG A 25 13.59 -29.91 5.67
C ARG A 25 14.89 -30.47 5.08
N GLN A 26 14.84 -31.59 4.36
CA GLN A 26 16.02 -32.15 3.69
C GLN A 26 16.57 -31.20 2.61
N ALA A 27 15.70 -30.60 1.80
CA ALA A 27 16.11 -29.64 0.78
C ALA A 27 16.72 -28.37 1.38
N ILE A 28 16.11 -27.82 2.44
CA ILE A 28 16.67 -26.66 3.16
C ILE A 28 18.06 -26.99 3.70
N LYS A 29 18.25 -28.17 4.32
CA LYS A 29 19.56 -28.61 4.80
C LYS A 29 20.61 -28.62 3.68
N LYS A 30 20.27 -29.19 2.52
CA LYS A 30 21.17 -29.23 1.35
C LYS A 30 21.53 -27.83 0.87
N GLN A 31 20.53 -26.94 0.71
CA GLN A 31 20.75 -25.57 0.27
C GLN A 31 21.64 -24.78 1.24
N LEU A 32 21.41 -24.91 2.56
CA LEU A 32 22.27 -24.31 3.58
C LEU A 32 23.71 -24.82 3.49
N GLN A 33 23.93 -26.12 3.22
CA GLN A 33 25.28 -26.67 3.06
C GLN A 33 26.00 -26.12 1.82
N TYR A 34 25.29 -25.92 0.71
CA TYR A 34 25.87 -25.28 -0.48
C TYR A 34 26.29 -23.84 -0.17
N VAL A 35 25.39 -23.05 0.42
CA VAL A 35 25.68 -21.65 0.79
C VAL A 35 26.84 -21.56 1.78
N ARG A 36 26.88 -22.40 2.82
CA ARG A 36 27.98 -22.42 3.79
C ARG A 36 29.33 -22.66 3.11
N ARG A 37 29.40 -23.58 2.16
CA ARG A 37 30.64 -23.88 1.42
C ARG A 37 31.05 -22.70 0.54
N ASP A 38 30.10 -22.11 -0.17
CA ASP A 38 30.36 -20.95 -1.03
C ASP A 38 30.85 -19.74 -0.20
N LEU A 39 30.28 -19.51 0.98
CA LEU A 39 30.74 -18.47 1.91
C LEU A 39 32.15 -18.73 2.41
N GLY A 40 32.49 -19.98 2.76
CA GLY A 40 33.87 -20.33 3.14
C GLY A 40 34.89 -20.12 2.01
N TYR A 41 34.52 -20.41 0.75
CA TYR A 41 35.39 -20.07 -0.38
C TYR A 41 35.57 -18.56 -0.56
N ILE A 42 34.51 -17.78 -0.32
CA ILE A 42 34.59 -16.31 -0.37
C ILE A 42 35.52 -15.80 0.72
N GLU A 43 35.43 -16.31 1.95
CA GLU A 43 36.33 -15.94 3.05
C GLU A 43 37.80 -16.22 2.70
N LEU A 44 38.12 -17.42 2.22
CA LEU A 44 39.48 -17.78 1.78
C LEU A 44 40.01 -16.88 0.65
N LEU A 45 39.14 -16.45 -0.28
CA LEU A 45 39.52 -15.52 -1.34
C LEU A 45 39.77 -14.11 -0.81
N LEU A 46 39.06 -13.69 0.23
CA LEU A 46 39.24 -12.36 0.84
C LEU A 46 40.47 -12.28 1.73
N GLU A 47 40.99 -13.40 2.21
CA GLU A 47 42.26 -13.50 2.92
C GLU A 47 43.47 -13.26 1.99
N GLN A 48 43.28 -13.29 0.66
CA GLN A 48 44.30 -12.96 -0.32
C GLN A 48 44.35 -11.44 -0.55
N ASP A 49 45.52 -10.83 -0.39
CA ASP A 49 45.71 -9.35 -0.41
C ASP A 49 45.24 -8.65 -1.71
N ASP A 50 45.10 -9.39 -2.81
CA ASP A 50 44.76 -8.85 -4.13
C ASP A 50 43.25 -8.75 -4.40
N VAL A 51 42.39 -9.33 -3.56
CA VAL A 51 40.94 -9.42 -3.84
C VAL A 51 40.15 -8.32 -3.13
N LYS A 52 39.90 -7.21 -3.84
CA LYS A 52 39.05 -6.12 -3.34
C LYS A 52 37.62 -6.23 -3.87
N LEU A 53 36.66 -6.38 -2.96
CA LEU A 53 35.23 -6.35 -3.31
C LEU A 53 34.74 -4.94 -3.59
N THR A 54 33.90 -4.81 -4.61
CA THR A 54 33.11 -3.60 -4.82
C THR A 54 32.10 -3.39 -3.68
N LYS A 55 31.70 -2.14 -3.42
CA LYS A 55 30.64 -1.82 -2.44
C LYS A 55 29.35 -2.63 -2.66
N LYS A 56 29.00 -2.90 -3.93
CA LYS A 56 27.82 -3.68 -4.31
C LYS A 56 27.96 -5.16 -3.95
N GLN A 57 29.13 -5.76 -4.19
CA GLN A 57 29.41 -7.14 -3.79
C GLN A 57 29.41 -7.27 -2.27
N LEU A 58 30.06 -6.36 -1.56
CA LEU A 58 30.09 -6.34 -0.09
C LEU A 58 28.67 -6.29 0.51
N ARG A 59 27.82 -5.38 0.00
CA ARG A 59 26.41 -5.29 0.42
C ARG A 59 25.65 -6.59 0.15
N ARG A 60 25.88 -7.22 -0.99
CA ARG A 60 25.21 -8.47 -1.36
C ARG A 60 25.65 -9.64 -0.48
N ILE A 61 26.93 -9.75 -0.19
CA ILE A 61 27.48 -10.79 0.70
C ILE A 61 26.91 -10.62 2.11
N ARG A 62 26.86 -9.40 2.65
CA ARG A 62 26.22 -9.12 3.95
C ARG A 62 24.78 -9.62 4.01
N VAL A 63 23.98 -9.31 2.98
CA VAL A 63 22.58 -9.79 2.88
C VAL A 63 22.49 -11.32 2.79
N ILE A 64 23.43 -11.96 2.07
CA ILE A 64 23.47 -13.43 1.96
C ILE A 64 23.83 -14.05 3.32
N ASN A 65 24.78 -13.49 4.06
CA ASN A 65 25.14 -13.94 5.41
C ASN A 65 23.97 -13.84 6.37
N GLU A 66 23.30 -12.69 6.42
CA GLU A 66 22.12 -12.49 7.27
C GLU A 66 20.98 -13.46 6.89
N LEU A 67 20.72 -13.65 5.59
CA LEU A 67 19.74 -14.63 5.12
C LEU A 67 20.13 -16.06 5.53
N PHE A 68 21.41 -16.41 5.42
CA PHE A 68 21.93 -17.72 5.81
C PHE A 68 21.73 -17.97 7.30
N GLU A 69 22.11 -17.01 8.15
CA GLU A 69 21.92 -17.06 9.61
C GLU A 69 20.44 -17.23 9.97
N GLN A 70 19.56 -16.41 9.37
CA GLN A 70 18.11 -16.52 9.56
C GLN A 70 17.59 -17.92 9.19
N GLN A 71 17.96 -18.45 8.02
CA GLN A 71 17.52 -19.77 7.58
C GLN A 71 18.11 -20.90 8.44
N GLU A 72 19.37 -20.76 8.88
CA GLU A 72 20.01 -21.75 9.75
C GLU A 72 19.35 -21.77 11.13
N TYR A 73 19.07 -20.60 11.72
CA TYR A 73 18.33 -20.46 12.97
C TYR A 73 16.96 -21.13 12.87
N MET A 74 16.19 -20.81 11.82
CA MET A 74 14.87 -21.39 11.58
C MET A 74 14.94 -22.92 11.44
N TYR A 75 15.96 -23.41 10.73
CA TYR A 75 16.19 -24.84 10.55
C TYR A 75 16.53 -25.56 11.86
N LYS A 76 17.48 -25.03 12.64
CA LYS A 76 17.95 -25.62 13.91
C LYS A 76 16.84 -25.62 14.96
N ASN A 77 16.16 -24.49 15.14
CA ASN A 77 15.12 -24.31 16.15
C ASN A 77 13.73 -24.83 15.73
N LYS A 78 13.59 -25.34 14.50
CA LYS A 78 12.31 -25.85 13.95
C LYS A 78 11.20 -24.80 13.95
N VAL A 79 11.54 -23.53 13.69
CA VAL A 79 10.60 -22.41 13.60
C VAL A 79 10.44 -21.92 12.15
N HIS A 80 9.31 -21.27 11.86
CA HIS A 80 8.98 -20.77 10.52
C HIS A 80 8.99 -19.24 10.39
N SER A 81 9.30 -18.54 11.48
CA SER A 81 9.37 -17.09 11.57
C SER A 81 10.69 -16.64 12.19
N VAL A 82 11.12 -15.45 11.78
CA VAL A 82 12.24 -14.70 12.37
C VAL A 82 11.92 -13.22 12.16
N LYS A 83 12.41 -12.37 13.06
CA LYS A 83 12.29 -10.93 12.91
C LYS A 83 13.05 -10.47 11.65
N ASP A 84 12.50 -9.48 10.95
CA ASP A 84 13.12 -8.87 9.76
C ASP A 84 13.53 -9.89 8.68
N ARG A 85 12.71 -10.95 8.50
CA ARG A 85 13.00 -12.05 7.59
C ARG A 85 13.28 -11.55 6.17
N ILE A 86 14.44 -11.91 5.65
CA ILE A 86 14.83 -11.65 4.27
C ILE A 86 14.14 -12.67 3.36
N CYS A 87 13.38 -12.18 2.38
CA CYS A 87 12.73 -12.99 1.35
C CYS A 87 13.27 -12.73 -0.06
N SER A 88 14.09 -11.70 -0.23
CA SER A 88 14.73 -11.34 -1.50
C SER A 88 16.13 -10.79 -1.27
N ILE A 89 17.13 -11.37 -1.93
CA ILE A 89 18.53 -10.89 -1.86
C ILE A 89 18.67 -9.53 -2.59
N SER A 90 17.90 -9.31 -3.66
CA SER A 90 17.95 -8.06 -4.43
C SER A 90 17.18 -6.93 -3.75
N GLN A 91 16.17 -7.25 -2.95
CA GLN A 91 15.31 -6.29 -2.24
C GLN A 91 15.14 -6.74 -0.78
N PRO A 92 16.22 -6.67 0.02
CA PRO A 92 16.23 -7.23 1.38
C PRO A 92 15.36 -6.46 2.36
N TYR A 93 14.83 -5.29 1.99
CA TYR A 93 13.91 -4.48 2.80
C TYR A 93 12.45 -4.90 2.65
N ILE A 94 12.10 -5.72 1.65
CA ILE A 94 10.72 -6.19 1.47
C ILE A 94 10.42 -7.27 2.51
N ARG A 95 9.37 -7.06 3.31
CA ARG A 95 8.90 -8.03 4.29
C ARG A 95 7.77 -8.90 3.75
N PRO A 96 7.66 -10.16 4.20
CA PRO A 96 6.46 -10.95 4.00
C PRO A 96 5.30 -10.38 4.84
N ILE A 97 4.13 -10.18 4.22
CA ILE A 97 2.92 -9.66 4.88
C ILE A 97 1.85 -10.75 4.89
N LEU A 98 1.45 -11.20 6.08
CA LEU A 98 0.39 -12.21 6.23
C LEU A 98 -0.99 -11.57 6.03
N ARG A 99 -1.75 -12.06 5.05
CA ARG A 99 -3.09 -11.53 4.69
C ARG A 99 -4.24 -12.47 5.03
N GLY A 100 -3.96 -13.69 5.49
CA GLY A 100 -4.99 -14.68 5.85
C GLY A 100 -5.83 -15.21 4.69
N LYS A 101 -5.52 -14.83 3.43
CA LYS A 101 -6.25 -15.30 2.24
C LYS A 101 -5.91 -16.75 1.93
N ALA A 102 -6.92 -17.57 1.66
CA ALA A 102 -6.76 -19.02 1.44
C ALA A 102 -5.80 -19.39 0.29
N LYS A 103 -5.83 -18.65 -0.84
CA LYS A 103 -4.97 -18.92 -2.01
C LYS A 103 -3.56 -18.34 -1.89
N SER A 104 -3.41 -17.20 -1.22
CA SER A 104 -2.16 -16.43 -1.12
C SER A 104 -2.01 -15.89 0.31
N PRO A 105 -1.57 -16.73 1.26
CA PRO A 105 -1.56 -16.36 2.67
C PRO A 105 -0.54 -15.25 2.98
N THR A 106 0.47 -15.09 2.12
CA THR A 106 1.53 -14.10 2.25
C THR A 106 1.63 -13.27 0.97
N GLU A 107 1.60 -11.95 1.11
CA GLU A 107 1.84 -10.97 0.05
C GLU A 107 3.19 -10.29 0.27
N PHE A 108 3.73 -9.68 -0.78
CA PHE A 108 4.98 -8.92 -0.75
C PHE A 108 4.78 -7.57 -1.42
N GLY A 109 5.41 -6.53 -0.90
CA GLY A 109 5.36 -5.20 -1.48
C GLY A 109 5.22 -4.13 -0.40
N ALA A 110 5.01 -2.90 -0.84
CA ALA A 110 4.75 -1.80 0.07
C ALA A 110 3.31 -1.86 0.58
N LYS A 111 3.16 -1.72 1.89
CA LYS A 111 1.90 -1.50 2.57
C LYS A 111 1.64 0.00 2.65
N LEU A 112 0.46 0.44 2.20
CA LEU A 112 0.11 1.84 2.17
C LEU A 112 -1.33 2.09 2.62
N ASP A 113 -1.52 3.21 3.30
CA ASP A 113 -2.82 3.75 3.67
C ASP A 113 -3.08 5.00 2.85
N MET A 114 -4.31 5.10 2.35
CA MET A 114 -4.75 6.20 1.51
C MET A 114 -6.08 6.72 2.04
N SER A 115 -6.20 8.03 2.19
CA SER A 115 -7.45 8.71 2.46
C SER A 115 -7.92 9.44 1.21
N ILE A 116 -9.21 9.75 1.12
CA ILE A 116 -9.77 10.64 0.10
C ILE A 116 -10.53 11.74 0.85
N ASP A 117 -10.21 13.00 0.55
CA ASP A 117 -10.89 14.15 1.17
C ASP A 117 -12.23 14.48 0.47
N GLU A 118 -12.98 15.43 1.02
CA GLU A 118 -14.28 15.86 0.51
C GLU A 118 -14.24 16.43 -0.92
N ASN A 119 -13.06 16.84 -1.40
CA ASN A 119 -12.86 17.31 -2.78
C ASN A 119 -12.55 16.14 -3.73
N GLY A 120 -12.45 14.91 -3.21
CA GLY A 120 -12.07 13.73 -3.96
C GLY A 120 -10.56 13.63 -4.20
N ILE A 121 -9.74 14.36 -3.44
CA ILE A 121 -8.28 14.30 -3.57
C ILE A 121 -7.74 13.20 -2.66
N ALA A 122 -6.98 12.28 -3.24
CA ALA A 122 -6.39 11.18 -2.51
C ALA A 122 -5.09 11.59 -1.81
N ARG A 123 -4.90 11.15 -0.58
CA ARG A 123 -3.70 11.42 0.23
C ARG A 123 -3.02 10.12 0.61
N LEU A 124 -1.72 10.07 0.40
CA LEU A 124 -0.88 8.98 0.88
C LEU A 124 -0.57 9.22 2.36
N GLU A 125 -1.27 8.52 3.24
CA GLU A 125 -1.21 8.74 4.70
C GLU A 125 -0.04 7.99 5.34
N LYS A 126 0.21 6.76 4.89
CA LYS A 126 1.35 5.97 5.35
C LYS A 126 1.86 5.07 4.25
N LEU A 127 3.18 4.87 4.23
CA LEU A 127 3.84 3.96 3.29
C LEU A 127 5.00 3.24 4.00
N SER A 128 4.95 1.92 4.07
CA SER A 128 6.02 1.11 4.67
C SER A 128 6.19 -0.23 3.96
N PHE A 129 7.41 -0.77 3.99
CA PHE A 129 7.65 -2.17 3.61
C PHE A 129 7.52 -3.13 4.78
N ASP A 130 7.49 -2.60 6.01
CA ASP A 130 7.25 -3.38 7.21
C ASP A 130 5.75 -3.48 7.49
N ALA A 131 5.37 -4.57 8.17
CA ALA A 131 4.01 -4.72 8.66
C ALA A 131 3.76 -3.73 9.80
N TYR A 132 2.62 -3.06 9.76
CA TYR A 132 2.16 -2.20 10.84
C TYR A 132 0.65 -2.34 11.00
N ASN A 133 0.13 -1.94 12.16
CA ASN A 133 -1.29 -1.87 12.43
C ASN A 133 -1.87 -0.63 11.75
N GLU A 134 -2.79 -0.84 10.81
CA GLU A 134 -3.45 0.21 10.00
C GLU A 134 -4.24 1.16 10.91
N SER A 135 -4.84 0.63 11.99
CA SER A 135 -5.68 1.43 12.88
C SER A 135 -4.96 2.59 13.57
N ASP A 136 -3.62 2.53 13.69
CA ASP A 136 -2.82 3.58 14.31
C ASP A 136 -2.63 4.81 13.41
N VAL A 137 -3.04 4.74 12.14
CA VAL A 137 -2.83 5.82 11.15
C VAL A 137 -3.93 6.87 11.18
N LEU A 138 -5.14 6.52 11.64
CA LEU A 138 -6.32 7.37 11.54
C LEU A 138 -6.12 8.76 12.17
N ILE A 139 -5.61 8.80 13.41
CA ILE A 139 -5.44 10.05 14.15
C ILE A 139 -4.45 10.96 13.41
N SER A 140 -3.32 10.41 12.94
CA SER A 140 -2.36 11.20 12.16
C SER A 140 -2.99 11.75 10.87
N SER A 141 -3.84 10.98 10.20
CA SER A 141 -4.53 11.43 8.98
C SER A 141 -5.53 12.54 9.25
N ILE A 142 -6.25 12.49 10.38
CA ILE A 142 -7.16 13.57 10.81
C ILE A 142 -6.38 14.82 11.19
N ILE A 143 -5.25 14.70 11.90
CA ILE A 143 -4.39 15.85 12.24
C ILE A 143 -3.85 16.49 10.97
N ASN A 144 -3.33 15.68 10.05
CA ASN A 144 -2.79 16.16 8.78
C ASN A 144 -3.90 16.84 7.94
N TYR A 145 -5.13 16.33 7.99
CA TYR A 145 -6.28 16.96 7.35
C TYR A 145 -6.54 18.34 7.96
N HIS A 146 -6.65 18.44 9.28
CA HIS A 146 -6.87 19.70 9.99
C HIS A 146 -5.77 20.73 9.69
N GLN A 147 -4.51 20.31 9.65
CA GLN A 147 -3.39 21.21 9.30
C GLN A 147 -3.51 21.77 7.87
N ARG A 148 -4.14 21.04 6.94
CA ARG A 148 -4.30 21.47 5.55
C ARG A 148 -5.54 22.35 5.35
N THR A 149 -6.66 22.00 5.98
CA THR A 149 -7.95 22.67 5.75
C THR A 149 -8.27 23.73 6.79
N GLY A 150 -7.60 23.70 7.94
CA GLY A 150 -7.85 24.59 9.07
C GLY A 150 -9.04 24.15 9.94
N HIS A 151 -9.66 22.99 9.68
CA HIS A 151 -10.77 22.48 10.48
C HIS A 151 -10.79 20.95 10.55
N TYR A 152 -11.49 20.41 11.54
CA TYR A 152 -11.72 18.96 11.64
C TYR A 152 -12.83 18.54 10.66
N PRO A 153 -12.79 17.30 10.15
CA PRO A 153 -13.86 16.79 9.31
C PRO A 153 -15.12 16.55 10.13
N GLU A 154 -16.30 16.84 9.58
CA GLU A 154 -17.58 16.56 10.26
C GLU A 154 -17.76 15.05 10.49
N ARG A 155 -17.37 14.24 9.50
CA ARG A 155 -17.43 12.78 9.56
C ARG A 155 -16.21 12.14 8.94
N VAL A 156 -15.87 10.95 9.43
CA VAL A 156 -14.78 10.12 8.94
C VAL A 156 -15.29 8.71 8.65
N LEU A 157 -15.10 8.29 7.40
CA LEU A 157 -15.57 7.02 6.87
C LEU A 157 -14.41 6.02 6.86
N VAL A 158 -14.48 4.98 7.68
CA VAL A 158 -13.36 4.05 7.88
C VAL A 158 -13.80 2.60 7.97
N ASP A 159 -12.86 1.70 7.67
CA ASP A 159 -13.03 0.28 7.91
C ASP A 159 -13.07 -0.06 9.40
N GLN A 160 -13.63 -1.22 9.70
CA GLN A 160 -13.81 -1.70 11.07
C GLN A 160 -12.50 -1.72 11.88
N ILE A 161 -11.36 -2.02 11.24
CA ILE A 161 -10.06 -2.08 11.91
C ILE A 161 -9.68 -0.75 12.57
N TYR A 162 -10.06 0.38 11.98
CA TYR A 162 -9.78 1.72 12.50
C TYR A 162 -10.67 2.11 13.68
N ARG A 163 -11.69 1.32 14.00
CA ARG A 163 -12.69 1.65 15.04
C ARG A 163 -12.27 1.12 16.40
N ASN A 164 -11.04 1.44 16.80
CA ASN A 164 -10.51 1.13 18.13
C ASN A 164 -10.92 2.21 19.15
N ARG A 165 -10.78 1.91 20.45
CA ARG A 165 -11.21 2.82 21.54
C ARG A 165 -10.49 4.17 21.49
N ASN A 166 -9.20 4.17 21.18
CA ASN A 166 -8.38 5.39 21.14
C ASN A 166 -8.85 6.33 20.03
N ASN A 167 -9.07 5.78 18.83
CA ASN A 167 -9.56 6.51 17.68
C ASN A 167 -10.95 7.08 17.92
N LEU A 168 -11.86 6.30 18.50
CA LEU A 168 -13.22 6.77 18.81
C LEU A 168 -13.22 7.87 19.89
N ALA A 169 -12.37 7.74 20.91
CA ALA A 169 -12.21 8.77 21.93
C ALA A 169 -11.67 10.07 21.34
N TYR A 170 -10.65 9.99 20.48
CA TYR A 170 -10.10 11.14 19.78
C TYR A 170 -11.13 11.83 18.89
N CYS A 171 -11.87 11.06 18.07
CA CYS A 171 -12.92 11.62 17.22
C CYS A 171 -14.04 12.27 18.05
N LYS A 172 -14.47 11.64 19.14
CA LYS A 172 -15.49 12.19 20.04
C LYS A 172 -15.04 13.52 20.67
N ALA A 173 -13.77 13.61 21.10
CA ALA A 173 -13.22 14.83 21.69
C ALA A 173 -13.20 16.02 20.71
N HIS A 174 -13.12 15.75 19.40
CA HIS A 174 -13.10 16.76 18.34
C HIS A 174 -14.43 16.88 17.59
N ASN A 175 -15.52 16.32 18.14
CA ASN A 175 -16.86 16.31 17.52
C ASN A 175 -16.92 15.71 16.11
N ILE A 176 -16.09 14.71 15.83
CA ILE A 176 -16.02 14.01 14.55
C ILE A 176 -16.91 12.78 14.58
N ARG A 177 -17.86 12.67 13.64
CA ARG A 177 -18.71 11.48 13.49
C ARG A 177 -17.94 10.34 12.80
N VAL A 178 -17.83 9.17 13.42
CA VAL A 178 -17.21 8.00 12.80
C VAL A 178 -18.28 7.06 12.27
N SER A 179 -18.23 6.69 10.99
CA SER A 179 -19.19 5.75 10.40
C SER A 179 -19.13 4.36 11.02
N GLY A 180 -20.27 3.66 11.07
CA GLY A 180 -20.36 2.25 11.46
C GLY A 180 -20.97 2.01 12.85
N PRO A 181 -21.27 0.74 13.21
CA PRO A 181 -22.03 0.39 14.42
C PRO A 181 -21.24 0.61 15.71
N ALA A 182 -21.83 1.07 16.82
CA ALA A 182 -21.09 1.25 18.08
C ALA A 182 -20.25 0.01 18.49
N LEU A 183 -19.12 0.22 19.18
CA LEU A 183 -18.33 -0.89 19.71
C LEU A 183 -19.16 -1.71 20.70
N GLY A 184 -19.23 -3.02 20.50
CA GLY A 184 -19.96 -3.94 21.38
C GLY A 184 -21.29 -4.41 20.78
N ARG A 185 -22.29 -4.62 21.64
CA ARG A 185 -23.58 -5.17 21.23
C ARG A 185 -24.32 -4.16 20.35
N PRO A 186 -24.70 -4.53 19.11
CA PRO A 186 -25.43 -3.62 18.24
C PRO A 186 -26.81 -3.31 18.84
N ARG A 187 -27.11 -2.02 18.97
CA ARG A 187 -28.45 -1.53 19.30
C ARG A 187 -29.33 -1.58 18.04
N GLN A 188 -30.64 -1.68 18.23
CA GLN A 188 -31.58 -1.40 17.15
C GLN A 188 -31.46 0.06 16.70
N LEU A 189 -31.03 0.25 15.45
CA LEU A 189 -30.92 1.56 14.82
C LEU A 189 -32.30 2.08 14.41
N THR A 190 -32.50 3.39 14.54
CA THR A 190 -33.68 4.08 13.99
C THR A 190 -33.67 4.04 12.46
N LYS A 191 -34.80 4.39 11.82
CA LYS A 191 -34.89 4.43 10.35
C LYS A 191 -33.90 5.43 9.74
N GLU A 192 -33.72 6.58 10.39
CA GLU A 192 -32.80 7.64 9.98
C GLU A 192 -31.34 7.20 10.10
N GLU A 193 -30.96 6.59 11.23
CA GLU A 193 -29.60 6.05 11.44
C GLU A 193 -29.25 4.97 10.41
N LYS A 194 -30.23 4.14 10.01
CA LYS A 194 -30.03 3.14 8.94
C LYS A 194 -29.80 3.80 7.58
N GLN A 195 -30.56 4.85 7.26
CA GLN A 195 -30.40 5.57 6.01
C GLN A 195 -29.05 6.30 5.95
N GLN A 196 -28.64 6.92 7.06
CA GLN A 196 -27.34 7.55 7.18
C GLN A 196 -26.20 6.53 7.07
N ALA A 197 -26.29 5.39 7.76
CA ALA A 197 -25.30 4.31 7.65
C ALA A 197 -25.21 3.74 6.23
N TYR A 198 -26.33 3.68 5.50
CA TYR A 198 -26.33 3.29 4.08
C TYR A 198 -25.58 4.33 3.22
N SER A 199 -25.88 5.62 3.38
CA SER A 199 -25.17 6.69 2.66
C SER A 199 -23.68 6.70 2.98
N ASP A 200 -23.30 6.62 4.27
CA ASP A 200 -21.91 6.54 4.71
C ASP A 200 -21.19 5.32 4.09
N ASN A 201 -21.88 4.18 3.94
CA ASN A 201 -21.33 3.01 3.29
C ASN A 201 -21.13 3.20 1.78
N VAL A 202 -22.04 3.90 1.10
CA VAL A 202 -21.90 4.24 -0.32
C VAL A 202 -20.72 5.17 -0.52
N ASP A 203 -20.57 6.19 0.31
CA ASP A 203 -19.46 7.15 0.22
C ASP A 203 -18.11 6.48 0.54
N ARG A 204 -18.09 5.52 1.47
CA ARG A 204 -16.88 4.74 1.79
C ARG A 204 -16.33 3.97 0.58
N ILE A 205 -17.18 3.57 -0.37
CA ILE A 205 -16.76 2.89 -1.61
C ILE A 205 -15.81 3.77 -2.42
N GLU A 206 -15.84 5.09 -2.25
CA GLU A 206 -14.96 6.02 -2.98
C GLU A 206 -13.48 5.72 -2.75
N VAL A 207 -13.10 5.34 -1.52
CA VAL A 207 -11.71 4.94 -1.21
C VAL A 207 -11.33 3.67 -1.98
N GLU A 208 -12.20 2.67 -2.03
CA GLU A 208 -11.98 1.43 -2.81
C GLU A 208 -11.90 1.70 -4.31
N ARG A 209 -12.73 2.62 -4.81
CA ARG A 209 -12.69 3.10 -6.21
C ARG A 209 -11.37 3.80 -6.49
N GLY A 210 -10.92 4.70 -5.62
CA GLY A 210 -9.62 5.35 -5.73
C GLY A 210 -8.47 4.34 -5.79
N PHE A 211 -8.45 3.34 -4.91
CA PHE A 211 -7.44 2.27 -4.96
C PHE A 211 -7.50 1.48 -6.27
N SER A 212 -8.70 1.18 -6.75
CA SER A 212 -8.91 0.44 -8.00
C SER A 212 -8.46 1.25 -9.22
N LEU A 213 -8.71 2.57 -9.20
CA LEU A 213 -8.31 3.50 -10.23
C LEU A 213 -6.78 3.68 -10.24
N ALA A 214 -6.17 3.94 -9.09
CA ALA A 214 -4.72 3.99 -8.91
C ALA A 214 -4.02 2.75 -9.47
N LYS A 215 -4.59 1.57 -9.22
CA LYS A 215 -4.03 0.30 -9.70
C LYS A 215 -4.14 0.11 -11.21
N ARG A 216 -5.30 0.41 -11.79
CA ARG A 216 -5.57 0.16 -13.21
C ARG A 216 -4.99 1.23 -14.12
N CYS A 217 -5.09 2.50 -13.74
CA CYS A 217 -4.81 3.62 -14.63
C CYS A 217 -3.50 4.35 -14.30
N TYR A 218 -3.06 4.35 -13.03
CA TYR A 218 -1.90 5.14 -12.61
C TYR A 218 -0.69 4.30 -12.16
N GLY A 219 -0.65 3.02 -12.52
CA GLY A 219 0.54 2.17 -12.36
C GLY A 219 0.74 1.54 -10.98
N LEU A 220 -0.15 1.77 -10.02
CA LEU A 220 -0.05 1.15 -8.68
C LEU A 220 -0.26 -0.37 -8.71
N GLY A 221 -0.86 -0.90 -9.80
CA GLY A 221 -1.14 -2.33 -9.97
C GLY A 221 0.11 -3.17 -10.27
N LEU A 222 1.17 -2.57 -10.82
CA LEU A 222 2.41 -3.28 -11.14
C LEU A 222 3.63 -2.35 -11.04
N ILE A 223 4.28 -2.38 -9.88
CA ILE A 223 5.50 -1.59 -9.63
C ILE A 223 6.74 -2.43 -9.98
N ARG A 224 7.53 -1.96 -10.96
CA ARG A 224 8.70 -2.68 -11.49
C ARG A 224 10.03 -2.20 -10.92
N THR A 225 10.02 -1.09 -10.17
CA THR A 225 11.20 -0.51 -9.54
C THR A 225 11.80 -1.46 -8.51
N LYS A 226 13.11 -1.30 -8.26
CA LYS A 226 13.91 -2.26 -7.47
C LYS A 226 14.52 -1.65 -6.21
N LEU A 227 14.62 -0.32 -6.12
CA LEU A 227 15.14 0.35 -4.93
C LEU A 227 13.97 0.78 -4.05
N ASP A 228 14.20 0.83 -2.74
CA ASP A 228 13.21 1.31 -1.77
C ASP A 228 12.73 2.72 -2.15
N THR A 229 13.68 3.63 -2.37
CA THR A 229 13.42 5.02 -2.77
C THR A 229 12.61 5.12 -4.05
N THR A 230 13.02 4.43 -5.12
CA THR A 230 12.32 4.51 -6.42
C THR A 230 10.96 3.83 -6.39
N THR A 231 10.76 2.82 -5.54
CA THR A 231 9.45 2.22 -5.29
C THR A 231 8.53 3.20 -4.59
N ARG A 232 9.01 3.88 -3.54
CA ARG A 232 8.24 4.91 -2.84
C ARG A 232 7.88 6.09 -3.74
N SER A 233 8.84 6.60 -4.51
CA SER A 233 8.61 7.67 -5.48
C SER A 233 7.60 7.25 -6.55
N SER A 234 7.69 6.03 -7.07
CA SER A 234 6.71 5.52 -8.04
C SER A 234 5.30 5.48 -7.47
N ILE A 235 5.13 5.02 -6.23
CA ILE A 235 3.82 5.00 -5.55
C ILE A 235 3.28 6.42 -5.36
N ALA A 236 4.12 7.34 -4.87
CA ALA A 236 3.73 8.73 -4.67
C ALA A 236 3.32 9.40 -5.98
N LEU A 237 4.10 9.19 -7.07
CA LEU A 237 3.78 9.70 -8.40
C LEU A 237 2.45 9.16 -8.94
N SER A 238 2.13 7.89 -8.68
CA SER A 238 0.82 7.33 -9.05
C SER A 238 -0.34 8.09 -8.39
N ILE A 239 -0.22 8.41 -7.11
CA ILE A 239 -1.25 9.16 -6.38
C ILE A 239 -1.31 10.63 -6.86
N ILE A 240 -0.16 11.25 -7.11
CA ILE A 240 -0.10 12.62 -7.66
C ILE A 240 -0.77 12.68 -9.03
N ALA A 241 -0.46 11.74 -9.93
CA ALA A 241 -1.06 11.67 -11.25
C ALA A 241 -2.58 11.52 -11.17
N MET A 242 -3.07 10.65 -10.28
CA MET A 242 -4.50 10.49 -10.02
C MET A 242 -5.17 11.78 -9.54
N ASN A 243 -4.51 12.53 -8.67
CA ASN A 243 -5.03 13.81 -8.16
C ASN A 243 -5.03 14.90 -9.22
N VAL A 244 -3.99 14.97 -10.07
CA VAL A 244 -3.93 15.94 -11.16
C VAL A 244 -5.09 15.71 -12.13
N ASP A 245 -5.34 14.46 -12.51
CA ASP A 245 -6.43 14.10 -13.42
C ASP A 245 -7.80 14.49 -12.84
N ARG A 246 -8.00 14.21 -11.54
CA ARG A 246 -9.20 14.62 -10.80
C ARG A 246 -9.39 16.14 -10.81
N LEU A 247 -8.33 16.91 -10.59
CA LEU A 247 -8.39 18.37 -10.62
C LEU A 247 -8.72 18.87 -12.03
N THR A 248 -8.11 18.30 -13.07
CA THR A 248 -8.40 18.70 -14.46
C THR A 248 -9.85 18.43 -14.84
N ASP A 249 -10.41 17.29 -14.43
CA ASP A 249 -11.83 16.97 -14.66
C ASP A 249 -12.77 18.00 -14.05
N VAL A 250 -12.50 18.41 -12.79
CA VAL A 250 -13.30 19.44 -12.10
C VAL A 250 -13.19 20.77 -12.83
N HIS A 251 -11.99 21.17 -13.24
CA HIS A 251 -11.77 22.45 -13.92
C HIS A 251 -12.46 22.48 -15.27
N ILE A 252 -12.37 21.41 -16.07
CA ILE A 252 -13.05 21.29 -17.35
C ILE A 252 -14.56 21.36 -17.14
N PHE A 253 -15.10 20.64 -16.15
CA PHE A 253 -16.54 20.67 -15.87
C PHE A 253 -17.04 22.07 -15.48
N LEU A 254 -16.33 22.77 -14.58
CA LEU A 254 -16.67 24.14 -14.19
C LEU A 254 -16.56 25.12 -15.36
N PHE A 255 -15.54 24.96 -16.20
CA PHE A 255 -15.36 25.75 -17.41
C PHE A 255 -16.54 25.56 -18.39
N LEU A 256 -16.96 24.31 -18.61
CA LEU A 256 -18.13 24.01 -19.44
C LEU A 256 -19.41 24.62 -18.86
N ILE A 257 -19.65 24.49 -17.56
CA ILE A 257 -20.80 25.14 -16.90
C ILE A 257 -20.77 26.65 -17.10
N SER A 258 -19.60 27.28 -16.97
CA SER A 258 -19.43 28.72 -17.20
C SER A 258 -19.80 29.11 -18.64
N ILE A 259 -19.37 28.34 -19.64
CA ILE A 259 -19.74 28.57 -21.05
C ILE A 259 -21.25 28.42 -21.25
N PHE A 260 -21.84 27.31 -20.81
CA PHE A 260 -23.26 27.04 -21.03
C PHE A 260 -24.17 28.02 -20.26
N SER A 261 -23.76 28.43 -19.06
CA SER A 261 -24.49 29.44 -18.28
C SER A 261 -24.42 30.82 -18.93
N ARG A 262 -23.28 31.20 -19.53
CA ARG A 262 -23.15 32.42 -20.34
C ARG A 262 -24.01 32.36 -21.61
N TYR A 263 -24.00 31.24 -22.31
CA TYR A 263 -24.82 31.02 -23.51
C TYR A 263 -26.33 31.13 -23.23
N LYS A 264 -26.82 30.48 -22.16
CA LYS A 264 -28.22 30.60 -21.72
C LYS A 264 -28.60 32.03 -21.30
N ARG A 265 -27.65 32.80 -20.79
CA ARG A 265 -27.87 34.20 -20.39
C ARG A 265 -27.95 35.12 -21.62
N GLN A 266 -27.18 34.84 -22.68
CA GLN A 266 -27.28 35.55 -23.96
C GLN A 266 -28.59 35.26 -24.70
N GLN A 267 -29.12 34.04 -24.65
CA GLN A 267 -30.44 33.71 -25.24
C GLN A 267 -31.65 34.30 -24.49
N LYS A 268 -31.47 34.81 -23.27
CA LYS A 268 -32.54 35.44 -22.46
C LYS A 268 -32.58 36.97 -22.57
N LEU A 269 -31.70 37.60 -23.36
CA LEU A 269 -31.85 39.01 -23.71
C LEU A 269 -32.96 39.13 -24.76
N PRO A 270 -34.04 39.89 -24.53
CA PRO A 270 -35.01 40.16 -25.57
C PRO A 270 -34.32 40.91 -26.72
N GLU A 271 -34.61 40.53 -27.96
CA GLU A 271 -34.35 41.39 -29.12
C GLU A 271 -35.02 42.73 -28.83
N ILE A 272 -34.21 43.76 -28.56
CA ILE A 272 -34.70 45.13 -28.55
C ILE A 272 -35.08 45.41 -29.99
N SER A 273 -36.37 45.29 -30.29
CA SER A 273 -36.96 45.74 -31.53
C SER A 273 -36.58 47.20 -31.72
N THR A 274 -35.87 47.46 -32.82
CA THR A 274 -35.70 48.79 -33.40
C THR A 274 -37.08 49.38 -33.68
N ILE A 275 -37.62 50.13 -32.71
CA ILE A 275 -38.65 51.13 -32.96
C ILE A 275 -37.89 52.41 -33.31
N ASN A 276 -37.66 52.64 -34.60
CA ASN A 276 -37.41 53.97 -35.13
C ASN A 276 -38.63 54.35 -35.98
N SER A 277 -39.61 54.98 -35.33
CA SER A 277 -40.54 55.90 -35.97
C SER A 277 -40.14 57.32 -35.58
N PHE A 278 -40.41 58.29 -36.46
CA PHE A 278 -40.19 59.74 -36.39
C PHE A 278 -39.00 60.28 -37.19
N ALA A 279 -39.22 60.43 -38.50
CA ALA A 279 -39.38 61.75 -39.13
C ALA A 279 -40.25 61.60 -40.39
#